data_AF-A0A7X0MVZ8-F1
#
_entry.id   AF-A0A7X0MVZ8-F1
#
_cell.length_a   1.000
_cell.length_b   1.000
_cell.length_c   1.000
_cell.angle_alpha   90.00
_cell.angle_beta   90.00
_cell.angle_gamma   90.00
#
_symmetry.space_group_name_H-M   'P 1'
#
loop_
_entity.id
_entity.type
_entity.pdbx_description
1 polymer ?
#
loop_
_entity_poly.entity_id
_entity_poly.type
_entity_poly.pdbx_seq_one_letter_code
_entity_poly.pdbx_strand_id
1 'polypeptide(L)'
;MQLWLRPLIYGILLSTFLLFLLPAVSNALFELYHLSKIEPLYYLYSGFKALSVYYPRWEFFEASAVMAGVLLALTIWAWRCRRSSS
;
A
#
# COMPACT_ATOMS: atom_id res chain seq x y z
N MET A 1 -21.81 8.48 12.08
CA MET A 1 -21.18 7.27 11.50
C MET A 1 -20.14 7.55 10.39
N GLN A 2 -20.13 8.71 9.71
CA GLN A 2 -19.25 8.95 8.53
C GLN A 2 -17.74 9.10 8.79
N LEU A 3 -17.31 9.34 10.05
CA LEU A 3 -15.89 9.56 10.40
C LEU A 3 -14.99 8.33 10.20
N TRP A 4 -15.55 7.12 10.33
CA TRP A 4 -14.82 5.85 10.32
C TRP A 4 -14.79 5.14 8.95
N LEU A 5 -15.79 5.40 8.10
CA LEU A 5 -15.92 4.76 6.78
C LEU A 5 -14.71 5.02 5.88
N ARG A 6 -14.27 6.28 5.80
CA ARG A 6 -13.13 6.66 4.95
C ARG A 6 -11.81 6.00 5.39
N PRO A 7 -11.40 6.07 6.68
CA PRO A 7 -10.22 5.36 7.16
C PRO A 7 -10.25 3.86 6.87
N LEU A 8 -11.41 3.22 7.08
CA LEU A 8 -11.58 1.79 6.78
C LEU A 8 -11.37 1.48 5.30
N ILE A 9 -11.93 2.28 4.40
CA ILE A 9 -11.72 2.12 2.95
C ILE A 9 -10.23 2.19 2.61
N TYR A 10 -9.49 3.16 3.14
CA TYR A 10 -8.05 3.26 2.90
C TYR A 10 -7.27 2.08 3.46
N GLY A 11 -7.64 1.59 4.64
CA GLY A 11 -7.05 0.39 5.23
C GLY A 11 -7.28 -0.86 4.37
N ILE A 12 -8.51 -1.09 3.93
CA ILE A 12 -8.88 -2.20 3.04
C ILE A 12 -8.14 -2.10 1.72
N LEU A 13 -8.06 -0.90 1.13
CA LEU A 13 -7.32 -0.66 -0.11
C LEU A 13 -5.84 -1.00 0.05
N LEU A 14 -5.21 -0.57 1.14
CA LEU A 14 -3.80 -0.87 1.40
C LEU A 14 -3.57 -2.39 1.57
N SER A 15 -4.40 -3.07 2.36
CA SER A 15 -4.25 -4.52 2.55
C SER A 15 -4.47 -5.29 1.25
N THR A 16 -5.51 -4.94 0.48
CA THR A 16 -5.77 -5.54 -0.84
C THR A 16 -4.62 -5.28 -1.80
N PHE A 17 -4.06 -4.06 -1.77
CA PHE A 17 -2.94 -3.68 -2.60
C PHE A 17 -1.70 -4.55 -2.31
N LEU A 18 -1.36 -4.69 -1.03
CA LEU A 18 -0.22 -5.50 -0.59
C LEU A 18 -0.39 -6.99 -0.90
N LEU A 19 -1.61 -7.52 -0.77
CA LEU A 19 -1.91 -8.93 -0.99
C LEU A 19 -1.94 -9.32 -2.47
N PHE A 20 -2.52 -8.47 -3.33
CA PHE A 20 -2.88 -8.88 -4.69
C PHE A 20 -2.31 -7.99 -5.80
N LEU A 21 -2.23 -6.67 -5.59
CA LEU A 21 -1.88 -5.73 -6.67
C LEU A 21 -0.38 -5.44 -6.75
N LEU A 22 0.38 -5.75 -5.70
CA LEU A 22 1.81 -5.47 -5.63
C LEU A 22 2.61 -5.98 -6.85
N PRO A 23 2.41 -7.22 -7.35
CA PRO A 23 3.09 -7.71 -8.54
C PRO A 23 2.64 -7.00 -9.82
N ALA A 24 1.34 -6.71 -9.94
CA ALA A 24 0.77 -6.03 -11.10
C ALA A 24 1.31 -4.60 -11.23
N VAL A 25 1.41 -3.89 -10.11
CA VAL A 25 1.95 -2.52 -10.05
C VAL A 25 3.44 -2.50 -10.37
N SER A 26 4.20 -3.49 -9.89
CA SER A 26 5.61 -3.64 -10.29
C SER A 26 5.75 -3.79 -11.81
N ASN A 27 4.95 -4.65 -12.45
CA ASN A 27 4.99 -4.80 -13.90
C ASN A 27 4.58 -3.51 -14.64
N ALA A 28 3.53 -2.82 -14.18
CA ALA A 28 3.11 -1.57 -14.79
C ALA A 28 4.21 -0.48 -14.71
N LEU A 29 4.93 -0.40 -13.58
CA LEU A 29 6.08 0.51 -13.43
C LEU A 29 7.24 0.14 -14.37
N PHE A 30 7.48 -1.15 -14.58
CA PHE A 30 8.48 -1.63 -15.53
C PHE A 30 8.15 -1.20 -16.96
N GLU A 31 6.90 -1.41 -17.39
CA GLU A 31 6.42 -0.99 -18.71
C GLU A 31 6.49 0.53 -18.87
N LEU A 32 6.06 1.28 -17.86
CA LEU A 32 6.13 2.74 -17.87
C LEU A 32 7.57 3.25 -17.94
N TYR A 33 8.50 2.62 -17.23
CA TYR A 33 9.92 2.92 -17.35
C TYR A 33 10.44 2.62 -18.76
N HIS A 34 10.06 1.49 -19.37
CA HIS A 34 10.48 1.15 -20.73
C HIS A 34 10.04 2.17 -21.76
N LEU A 35 8.84 2.72 -21.59
CA LEU A 35 8.28 3.73 -22.50
C LEU A 35 8.88 5.12 -22.28
N SER A 36 9.03 5.54 -21.01
CA SER A 36 9.42 6.91 -20.68
C SER A 36 10.92 7.09 -20.46
N LYS A 37 11.65 6.02 -20.14
CA LYS A 37 13.06 6.00 -19.71
C LYS A 37 13.37 6.92 -18.52
N ILE A 38 12.38 7.22 -17.68
CA ILE A 38 12.55 8.04 -16.48
C ILE A 38 13.18 7.21 -15.37
N GLU A 39 14.44 7.50 -14.99
CA GLU A 39 15.17 6.73 -13.98
C GLU A 39 14.46 6.54 -12.62
N PRO A 40 13.79 7.56 -12.04
CA PRO A 40 13.00 7.36 -10.82
C PRO A 40 12.00 6.19 -10.89
N LEU A 41 11.42 5.92 -12.07
CA LEU A 41 10.49 4.80 -12.25
C LEU A 41 11.19 3.45 -12.16
N TYR A 42 12.45 3.36 -12.60
CA TYR A 42 13.25 2.15 -12.47
C TYR A 42 13.54 1.81 -11.01
N TYR A 43 13.88 2.82 -10.20
CA TYR A 43 14.09 2.62 -8.77
C TYR A 43 12.80 2.20 -8.06
N LEU A 44 11.67 2.84 -8.39
CA LEU A 44 10.35 2.43 -7.88
C LEU A 44 10.02 1.00 -8.29
N TYR A 45 10.11 0.67 -9.59
CA TYR A 45 9.93 -0.67 -10.10
C TYR A 45 10.77 -1.69 -9.31
N SER A 46 12.08 -1.42 -9.16
CA SER A 46 13.02 -2.32 -8.49
C SER A 46 12.61 -2.57 -7.03
N GLY A 47 12.22 -1.51 -6.31
CA GLY A 47 11.72 -1.62 -4.94
C GLY A 47 10.43 -2.46 -4.85
N PHE A 48 9.43 -2.16 -5.67
CA PHE A 48 8.18 -2.93 -5.73
C PHE A 48 8.41 -4.37 -6.20
N LYS A 49 9.37 -4.61 -7.09
CA LYS A 49 9.72 -5.95 -7.55
C LYS A 49 10.34 -6.77 -6.43
N ALA A 50 11.29 -6.20 -5.70
CA ALA A 50 11.87 -6.86 -4.53
C ALA A 50 10.79 -7.16 -3.49
N LEU A 51 9.94 -6.17 -3.18
CA LEU A 51 8.85 -6.33 -2.21
C LEU A 51 7.89 -7.45 -2.65
N SER A 52 7.43 -7.46 -3.91
CA SER A 52 6.52 -8.50 -4.42
C SER A 52 7.13 -9.90 -4.47
N VAL A 53 8.45 -10.05 -4.55
CA VAL A 53 9.12 -11.36 -4.57
C VAL A 53 9.39 -11.89 -3.15
N TYR A 54 9.85 -11.02 -2.24
CA TYR A 54 10.31 -11.43 -0.92
C TYR A 54 9.22 -11.34 0.15
N TYR A 55 8.35 -10.33 0.09
CA TYR A 55 7.34 -10.09 1.11
C TYR A 55 6.33 -11.25 1.22
N PRO A 56 5.82 -11.84 0.13
CA PRO A 56 4.90 -12.99 0.22
C PRO A 56 5.54 -14.29 0.70
N ARG A 57 6.87 -14.38 0.74
CA ARG A 57 7.58 -15.58 1.24
C ARG A 57 7.65 -15.63 2.76
N TRP A 58 7.34 -14.53 3.43
CA TRP A 58 7.36 -14.46 4.88
C TRP A 58 6.10 -15.10 5.46
N GLU A 59 6.25 -15.92 6.50
CA GLU A 59 5.17 -16.68 7.13
C GLU A 59 4.02 -15.79 7.63
N PHE A 60 4.34 -14.57 8.07
CA PHE A 60 3.35 -13.61 8.57
C PHE A 60 2.90 -12.59 7.52
N PHE A 61 3.14 -12.86 6.23
CA PHE A 61 2.79 -11.96 5.14
C PHE A 61 1.34 -11.48 5.20
N GLU A 62 0.36 -12.40 5.22
CA GLU A 62 -1.06 -12.05 5.18
C GLU A 62 -1.46 -11.24 6.41
N ALA A 63 -1.05 -11.71 7.60
CA ALA A 63 -1.31 -11.03 8.86
C ALA A 63 -0.69 -9.62 8.89
N SER A 64 0.52 -9.46 8.39
CA SER A 64 1.20 -8.16 8.34
C SER A 64 0.59 -7.19 7.33
N ALA A 65 0.09 -7.68 6.18
CA ALA A 65 -0.60 -6.86 5.19
C ALA A 65 -1.95 -6.35 5.71
N VAL A 66 -2.68 -7.19 6.45
CA VAL A 66 -3.90 -6.79 7.16
C VAL A 66 -3.57 -5.79 8.27
N MET A 67 -2.54 -6.06 9.07
CA MET A 67 -2.11 -5.17 10.16
C MET A 67 -1.69 -3.79 9.63
N ALA A 68 -0.99 -3.73 8.50
CA ALA A 68 -0.62 -2.46 7.85
C ALA A 68 -1.86 -1.63 7.48
N GLY A 69 -2.89 -2.28 6.92
CA GLY A 69 -4.17 -1.63 6.62
C GLY A 69 -4.89 -1.11 7.87
N VAL A 70 -4.90 -1.91 8.94
CA VAL A 70 -5.49 -1.50 10.23
C VAL A 70 -4.75 -0.30 10.82
N LEU A 71 -3.42 -0.31 10.84
CA LEU A 71 -2.61 0.80 11.33
C LEU A 71 -2.82 2.07 10.50
N LEU A 72 -2.93 1.95 9.17
CA LEU A 72 -3.26 3.09 8.32
C LEU A 72 -4.66 3.64 8.63
N ALA A 73 -5.66 2.78 8.80
CA ALA A 73 -7.00 3.22 9.15
C ALA A 73 -7.03 3.92 10.52
N LEU A 74 -6.33 3.38 11.52
CA LEU A 74 -6.24 3.96 12.86
C LEU A 74 -5.52 5.32 12.85
N THR A 75 -4.42 5.45 12.12
CA THR A 75 -3.67 6.72 12.02
C THR A 75 -4.50 7.81 11.33
N ILE A 76 -5.18 7.50 10.22
CA ILE A 76 -6.07 8.45 9.53
C ILE A 76 -7.23 8.86 10.44
N TRP A 77 -7.82 7.89 11.14
CA TRP A 77 -8.90 8.17 12.08
C TRP A 77 -8.45 9.07 13.23
N ALA A 78 -7.34 8.73 13.90
CA ALA A 78 -6.78 9.50 15.00
C ALA A 78 -6.44 10.93 14.59
N TRP A 79 -5.86 11.11 13.40
CA TRP A 79 -5.56 12.43 12.85
C TRP A 79 -6.83 13.26 12.60
N ARG A 80 -7.89 12.63 12.08
CA ARG A 80 -9.18 13.30 11.89
C ARG A 80 -9.84 13.70 13.21
N CYS A 81 -9.81 12.83 14.22
CA CYS A 81 -10.36 13.16 15.53
C CYS A 81 -9.67 14.38 16.15
N ARG A 82 -8.33 14.46 16.06
CA ARG A 82 -7.58 15.64 16.52
C ARG A 82 -7.96 16.93 15.82
N ARG A 83 -8.27 16.86 14.52
CA ARG A 83 -8.64 18.04 13.71
C ARG A 83 -10.10 18.50 13.91
N SER A 84 -10.96 17.62 14.42
CA SER A 84 -12.35 17.94 14.71
C SER A 84 -12.54 18.59 16.09
N SER A 85 -11.53 18.50 16.97
CA SER A 85 -11.55 19.07 18.32
C SER A 85 -10.86 20.44 18.43
N SER A 86 -10.32 20.97 17.33
CA SER A 86 -9.79 22.34 17.21
C SER A 86 -10.75 23.20 16.39
#